data_AF-A0A5R2MY44-F1
#
_entry.id   AF-A0A5R2MY44-F1
#
_cell.length_a   1.000
_cell.length_b   1.000
_cell.length_c   1.000
_cell.angle_alpha   90.00
_cell.angle_beta   90.00
_cell.angle_gamma   90.00
#
_symmetry.space_group_name_H-M   'P 1'
#
loop_
_entity.id
_entity.type
_entity.pdbx_description
1 polymer ?
#
loop_
_entity_poly.entity_id
_entity_poly.type
_entity_poly.pdbx_seq_one_letter_code
_entity_poly.pdbx_strand_id
1 'polypeptide(L)'
;RDFQYMRRTAQDKGFDVTITDVTEKYVTIGIWGPNARTTLQKVVENPDGLSPENFPFAAIKPVRIGGKDVTAFRISYVGEQGWELHMRYEDGLAVWDALRSTGVMPFGVETYANTRRME
;
A
#
# COMPACT_ATOMS: atom_id res chain seq x y z
N ARG A 1 -10.14 -18.27 -5.74
CA ARG A 1 -9.46 -19.18 -6.68
C ARG A 1 -8.03 -19.45 -6.23
N ASP A 2 -7.24 -18.40 -6.00
CA ASP A 2 -5.79 -18.52 -5.76
C ASP A 2 -5.45 -19.15 -4.40
N PHE A 3 -6.15 -18.75 -3.32
CA PHE A 3 -6.01 -19.40 -2.01
C PHE A 3 -6.23 -20.92 -2.07
N GLN A 4 -7.26 -21.36 -2.78
CA GLN A 4 -7.56 -22.79 -2.95
C GLN A 4 -6.49 -23.50 -3.79
N TYR A 5 -5.97 -22.83 -4.83
CA TYR A 5 -4.87 -23.35 -5.64
C TYR A 5 -3.60 -23.55 -4.80
N MET A 6 -3.22 -22.57 -3.98
CA MET A 6 -2.04 -22.65 -3.11
C MET A 6 -2.20 -23.78 -2.07
N ARG A 7 -3.37 -23.90 -1.44
CA ARG A 7 -3.64 -24.99 -0.48
C ARG A 7 -3.55 -26.37 -1.10
N ARG A 8 -4.16 -26.56 -2.27
CA ARG A 8 -4.07 -27.85 -3.00
C ARG A 8 -2.63 -28.16 -3.37
N THR A 9 -1.90 -27.18 -3.90
CA THR A 9 -0.49 -27.36 -4.28
C THR A 9 0.37 -27.78 -3.09
N ALA A 10 0.18 -27.16 -1.92
CA ALA A 10 0.91 -27.54 -0.71
C ALA A 10 0.60 -28.99 -0.27
N GLN A 11 -0.67 -29.39 -0.33
CA GLN A 11 -1.09 -30.75 0.00
C GLN A 11 -0.54 -31.78 -1.01
N ASP A 12 -0.74 -31.54 -2.30
CA ASP A 12 -0.35 -32.47 -3.38
C ASP A 12 1.16 -32.68 -3.45
N LYS A 13 1.94 -31.64 -3.09
CA LYS A 13 3.40 -31.69 -3.08
C LYS A 13 4.00 -32.05 -1.71
N GLY A 14 3.18 -32.25 -0.68
CA GLY A 14 3.63 -32.57 0.67
C GLY A 14 4.49 -31.47 1.33
N PHE A 15 4.20 -30.19 1.05
CA PHE A 15 4.92 -29.08 1.68
C PHE A 15 4.45 -28.87 3.12
N ASP A 16 5.41 -28.78 4.05
CA ASP A 16 5.15 -28.41 5.44
C ASP A 16 5.02 -26.89 5.59
N VAL A 17 3.84 -26.36 5.25
CA VAL A 17 3.54 -24.94 5.29
C VAL A 17 2.12 -24.67 5.81
N THR A 18 1.92 -23.55 6.48
CA THR A 18 0.60 -23.04 6.86
C THR A 18 0.22 -21.86 5.98
N ILE A 19 -0.93 -21.93 5.31
CA ILE A 19 -1.46 -20.85 4.47
C ILE A 19 -2.70 -20.29 5.16
N THR A 20 -2.61 -19.03 5.58
CA THR A 20 -3.70 -18.33 6.27
C THR A 20 -4.27 -17.25 5.37
N ASP A 21 -5.60 -17.22 5.21
CA ASP A 21 -6.28 -16.09 4.58
C ASP A 21 -6.34 -14.92 5.57
N VAL A 22 -5.80 -13.77 5.15
CA VAL A 22 -5.77 -12.53 5.93
C VAL A 22 -6.40 -11.37 5.17
N THR A 23 -7.13 -11.62 4.08
CA THR A 23 -7.70 -10.58 3.22
C THR A 23 -8.57 -9.59 4.00
N GLU A 24 -9.36 -10.04 4.97
CA GLU A 24 -10.23 -9.16 5.78
C GLU A 24 -9.49 -8.50 6.96
N LYS A 25 -8.27 -8.93 7.28
CA LYS A 25 -7.49 -8.39 8.41
C LYS A 25 -6.70 -7.16 8.03
N TYR A 26 -6.45 -6.95 6.75
CA TYR A 26 -5.64 -5.85 6.24
C TYR A 26 -6.41 -5.05 5.20
N VAL A 27 -6.02 -3.78 5.07
CA VAL A 27 -6.52 -2.87 4.04
C VAL A 27 -5.34 -2.16 3.37
N THR A 28 -5.57 -1.71 2.15
CA THR A 28 -4.56 -1.01 1.35
C THR A 28 -5.11 0.33 0.87
N ILE A 29 -4.36 1.41 1.09
CA ILE A 29 -4.62 2.72 0.50
C ILE A 29 -3.47 3.06 -0.43
N GLY A 30 -3.78 3.47 -1.66
CA GLY A 30 -2.80 3.94 -2.61
C GLY A 30 -2.64 5.46 -2.59
N ILE A 31 -1.39 5.93 -2.66
CA ILE A 31 -1.07 7.34 -2.89
C ILE A 31 -0.07 7.45 -4.05
N TRP A 32 -0.54 7.98 -5.17
CA TRP A 32 0.24 8.10 -6.40
C TRP A 32 0.08 9.48 -7.04
N GLY A 33 1.10 9.86 -7.82
CA GLY A 33 1.16 11.11 -8.54
C GLY A 33 2.48 11.84 -8.31
N PRO A 34 2.75 12.91 -9.08
CA PRO A 34 4.04 13.61 -9.03
C PRO A 34 4.38 14.14 -7.63
N ASN A 35 3.35 14.49 -6.85
CA ASN A 35 3.47 15.01 -5.48
C ASN A 35 3.25 13.95 -4.40
N ALA A 36 3.16 12.66 -4.72
CA ALA A 36 2.89 11.60 -3.75
C ALA A 36 3.89 11.61 -2.59
N ARG A 37 5.19 11.71 -2.90
CA ARG A 37 6.25 11.79 -1.88
C ARG A 37 6.06 12.99 -0.95
N THR A 38 5.99 14.19 -1.52
CA THR A 38 5.93 15.44 -0.76
C THR A 38 4.66 15.54 0.06
N THR A 39 3.57 14.93 -0.41
CA THR A 39 2.31 14.81 0.31
C THR A 39 2.43 13.83 1.48
N LEU A 40 2.96 12.63 1.22
CA LEU A 40 3.13 11.60 2.25
C LEU A 40 4.08 12.06 3.37
N GLN A 41 5.13 12.81 3.02
CA GLN A 41 6.06 13.45 3.96
C GLN A 41 5.38 14.39 4.96
N LYS A 42 4.18 14.92 4.67
CA LYS A 42 3.43 15.78 5.61
C LYS A 42 2.78 15.01 6.76
N VAL A 43 2.59 13.69 6.60
CA VAL A 43 1.76 12.87 7.51
C VAL A 43 2.50 11.69 8.10
N VAL A 44 3.66 11.31 7.55
CA VAL A 44 4.53 10.32 8.19
C VAL A 44 5.28 10.94 9.37
N GLU A 45 5.48 10.15 10.43
CA GLU A 45 6.23 10.59 11.61
C GLU A 45 7.73 10.82 11.31
N ASN A 46 8.30 10.15 10.29
CA ASN A 46 9.67 10.34 9.83
C ASN A 46 9.72 10.69 8.32
N PRO A 47 9.63 12.00 7.96
CA PRO A 47 9.61 12.45 6.56
C PRO A 47 10.89 12.15 5.79
N ASP A 48 12.05 12.19 6.44
CA ASP A 48 13.36 11.93 5.81
C ASP A 48 13.52 10.47 5.41
N GLY A 49 12.80 9.56 6.07
CA GLY A 49 12.72 8.16 5.70
C GLY A 49 12.16 7.90 4.29
N LEU A 50 11.47 8.89 3.68
CA LEU A 50 10.89 8.79 2.35
C LEU A 50 11.78 9.38 1.23
N SER A 51 12.98 9.85 1.54
CA SER A 51 13.90 10.38 0.53
C SER A 51 14.18 9.34 -0.58
N PRO A 52 14.52 9.75 -1.81
CA PRO A 52 14.84 8.81 -2.88
C PRO A 52 15.93 7.80 -2.52
N GLU A 53 16.93 8.22 -1.75
CA GLU A 53 18.05 7.41 -1.27
C GLU A 53 17.60 6.44 -0.19
N ASN A 54 16.77 6.91 0.74
CA ASN A 54 16.27 6.12 1.85
C ASN A 54 15.13 5.18 1.44
N PHE A 55 14.40 5.46 0.38
CA PHE A 55 13.24 4.68 -0.05
C PHE A 55 13.27 4.45 -1.56
N PRO A 56 14.18 3.59 -2.07
CA PRO A 56 14.30 3.30 -3.49
C PRO A 56 13.05 2.59 -4.03
N PHE A 57 12.90 2.56 -5.36
CA PHE A 57 11.76 1.90 -6.02
C PHE A 57 11.71 0.42 -5.65
N ALA A 58 10.50 -0.13 -5.51
CA ALA A 58 10.21 -1.48 -5.06
C ALA A 58 10.66 -1.82 -3.62
N ALA A 59 11.14 -0.85 -2.84
CA ALA A 59 11.38 -1.07 -1.42
C ALA A 59 10.06 -1.23 -0.65
N ILE A 60 10.10 -2.06 0.38
CA ILE A 60 9.02 -2.24 1.36
C ILE A 60 9.60 -1.86 2.73
N LYS A 61 9.00 -0.88 3.40
CA LYS A 61 9.47 -0.41 4.71
C LYS A 61 8.31 -0.05 5.63
N PRO A 62 8.46 -0.26 6.96
CA PRO A 62 7.51 0.27 7.92
C PRO A 62 7.59 1.79 7.98
N VAL A 63 6.45 2.44 8.09
CA VAL A 63 6.27 3.86 8.37
C VAL A 63 5.17 4.02 9.42
N ARG A 64 5.10 5.20 10.04
CA ARG A 64 3.99 5.54 10.95
C ARG A 64 3.24 6.74 10.42
N ILE A 65 1.91 6.62 10.33
CA ILE A 65 1.01 7.66 9.81
C ILE A 65 -0.19 7.75 10.76
N GLY A 66 -0.54 8.95 11.23
CA GLY A 66 -1.68 9.12 12.15
C GLY A 66 -1.58 8.26 13.43
N GLY A 67 -0.36 7.99 13.90
CA GLY A 67 -0.09 7.13 15.06
C GLY A 67 -0.22 5.62 14.79
N LYS A 68 -0.41 5.19 13.55
CA LYS A 68 -0.60 3.79 13.14
C LYS A 68 0.60 3.22 12.41
N ASP A 69 0.86 1.93 12.62
CA ASP A 69 1.91 1.21 11.90
C ASP A 69 1.42 0.84 10.51
N VAL A 70 2.18 1.23 9.49
CA VAL A 70 1.85 1.05 8.08
C VAL A 70 3.05 0.43 7.38
N THR A 71 2.83 -0.62 6.60
CA THR A 71 3.83 -1.14 5.66
C THR A 71 3.68 -0.39 4.35
N ALA A 72 4.63 0.48 4.04
CA ALA A 72 4.67 1.21 2.78
C ALA A 72 5.44 0.39 1.74
N PHE A 73 4.83 0.16 0.58
CA PHE A 73 5.46 -0.47 -0.57
C PHE A 73 5.56 0.56 -1.69
N ARG A 74 6.79 0.96 -2.05
CA ARG A 74 7.01 1.93 -3.15
C ARG A 74 6.85 1.24 -4.50
N ILE A 75 5.60 1.04 -4.88
CA ILE A 75 5.16 0.45 -6.14
C ILE A 75 4.09 1.36 -6.76
N SER A 76 3.94 1.28 -8.07
CA SER A 76 2.88 1.98 -8.79
C SER A 76 2.32 1.13 -9.90
N TYR A 77 1.01 1.24 -10.07
CA TYR A 77 0.26 0.61 -11.14
C TYR A 77 -0.28 1.62 -12.16
N VAL A 78 0.01 2.91 -11.94
CA VAL A 78 -0.54 4.05 -12.67
C VAL A 78 0.56 4.89 -13.35
N GLY A 79 1.74 4.31 -13.55
CA GLY A 79 2.92 4.95 -14.18
C GLY A 79 3.63 6.01 -13.32
N GLU A 80 2.92 6.62 -12.37
CA GLU A 80 3.40 7.70 -11.51
C GLU A 80 4.09 7.21 -10.25
N GLN A 81 4.98 8.02 -9.64
CA GLN A 81 5.57 7.64 -8.36
C GLN A 81 4.52 7.56 -7.24
N GLY A 82 4.72 6.67 -6.27
CA GLY A 82 3.82 6.53 -5.14
C GLY A 82 4.05 5.27 -4.31
N TRP A 83 3.09 5.02 -3.43
CA TRP A 83 3.11 3.91 -2.49
C TRP A 83 1.75 3.23 -2.40
N GLU A 84 1.79 1.92 -2.20
CA GLU A 84 0.72 1.20 -1.52
C GLU A 84 1.00 1.20 -0.02
N LEU A 85 -0.01 1.56 0.76
CA LEU A 85 0.05 1.65 2.22
C LEU A 85 -0.80 0.53 2.80
N HIS A 86 -0.14 -0.50 3.33
CA HIS A 86 -0.78 -1.70 3.89
C HIS A 86 -0.83 -1.61 5.41
N MET A 87 -1.97 -1.91 6.00
CA MET A 87 -2.21 -1.81 7.45
C MET A 87 -3.32 -2.73 7.92
N ARG A 88 -3.49 -2.87 9.24
CA ARG A 88 -4.68 -3.54 9.78
C ARG A 88 -5.95 -2.79 9.40
N TYR A 89 -7.01 -3.53 9.17
CA TYR A 89 -8.29 -2.99 8.70
C TYR A 89 -8.80 -1.87 9.61
N GLU A 90 -8.75 -2.07 10.93
CA GLU A 90 -9.20 -1.10 11.95
C GLU A 90 -8.40 0.21 11.97
N ASP A 91 -7.17 0.20 11.44
CA ASP A 91 -6.29 1.37 11.39
C ASP A 91 -6.48 2.19 10.09
N GLY A 92 -7.20 1.63 9.10
CA GLY A 92 -7.37 2.23 7.77
C GLY A 92 -8.00 3.62 7.80
N LEU A 93 -9.03 3.83 8.62
CA LEU A 93 -9.72 5.11 8.71
C LEU A 93 -8.79 6.24 9.21
N ALA A 94 -7.97 5.95 10.23
CA ALA A 94 -7.05 6.94 10.79
C ALA A 94 -6.03 7.43 9.77
N VAL A 95 -5.53 6.53 8.92
CA VAL A 95 -4.56 6.90 7.87
C VAL A 95 -5.25 7.53 6.67
N TRP A 96 -6.46 7.09 6.31
CA TRP A 96 -7.27 7.78 5.32
C TRP A 96 -7.50 9.24 5.69
N ASP A 97 -7.90 9.51 6.94
CA ASP A 97 -8.15 10.86 7.43
C ASP A 97 -6.86 11.70 7.45
N ALA A 98 -5.74 11.11 7.88
CA ALA A 98 -4.44 11.77 7.82
C ALA A 98 -4.10 12.19 6.38
N LEU A 99 -4.26 11.29 5.40
CA LEU A 99 -4.03 11.61 4.00
C LEU A 99 -5.01 12.66 3.48
N ARG A 100 -6.31 12.54 3.77
CA ARG A 100 -7.31 13.52 3.31
C ARG A 100 -7.09 14.91 3.88
N SER A 101 -6.51 15.02 5.08
CA SER A 101 -6.15 16.30 5.67
C SER A 101 -5.15 17.11 4.83
N THR A 102 -4.36 16.48 3.96
CA THR A 102 -3.41 17.16 3.08
C THR A 102 -4.04 17.75 1.82
N GLY A 103 -5.35 17.59 1.63
CA GLY A 103 -6.07 18.04 0.44
C GLY A 103 -5.97 17.11 -0.77
N VAL A 104 -5.51 15.86 -0.60
CA VAL A 104 -5.50 14.89 -1.70
C VAL A 104 -6.91 14.60 -2.21
N MET A 105 -7.01 14.39 -3.52
CA MET A 105 -8.27 14.00 -4.15
C MET A 105 -8.41 12.48 -4.16
N PRO A 106 -9.53 11.92 -3.65
CA PRO A 106 -9.78 10.49 -3.73
C PRO A 106 -10.18 10.10 -5.15
N PHE A 107 -9.66 8.98 -5.62
CA PHE A 107 -10.04 8.37 -6.89
C PHE A 107 -10.45 6.91 -6.67
N GLY A 108 -11.40 6.45 -7.48
CA GLY A 108 -11.89 5.09 -7.46
C GLY A 108 -11.33 4.24 -8.60
N VAL A 109 -11.95 3.07 -8.77
CA VAL A 109 -11.52 2.06 -9.75
C VAL A 109 -11.50 2.56 -11.19
N GLU A 110 -12.38 3.48 -11.57
CA GLU A 110 -12.49 3.98 -12.94
C GLU A 110 -11.20 4.68 -13.41
N THR A 111 -10.65 5.56 -12.58
CA THR A 111 -9.38 6.24 -12.87
C THR A 111 -8.19 5.28 -12.79
N TYR A 112 -8.24 4.32 -11.86
CA TYR A 112 -7.17 3.34 -11.64
C TYR A 112 -7.06 2.31 -12.78
N ALA A 113 -8.20 1.81 -13.27
CA ALA A 113 -8.24 0.68 -14.21
C ALA A 113 -8.21 1.10 -15.69
N ASN A 114 -8.75 2.27 -16.04
CA ASN A 114 -9.00 2.62 -17.44
C ASN A 114 -8.02 3.63 -18.00
N THR A 115 -7.77 4.75 -17.33
CA THR A 115 -7.01 5.87 -17.91
C THR A 115 -5.52 5.83 -17.56
N ARG A 116 -5.16 5.57 -16.30
CA ARG A 116 -3.76 5.72 -15.87
C ARG A 116 -2.88 4.48 -15.99
N ARG A 117 -3.46 3.30 -16.21
CA ARG A 117 -2.71 2.05 -16.39
C ARG A 117 -2.32 1.80 -17.86
N MET A 118 -3.08 2.39 -18.78
CA MET A 118 -3.00 2.12 -20.22
C MET A 118 -2.18 3.17 -20.99
N GLU A 119 -1.78 4.26 -20.32
CA GLU A 119 -0.84 5.28 -20.83
C GLU A 119 0.61 4.82 -20.65
#